data_AF-A0A7C4IGK4-F1
#
_entry.id   AF-A0A7C4IGK4-F1
#
_cell.length_a   1.000
_cell.length_b   1.000
_cell.length_c   1.000
_cell.angle_alpha   90.00
_cell.angle_beta   90.00
_cell.angle_gamma   90.00
#
_symmetry.space_group_name_H-M   'P 1'
#
loop_
_entity.id
_entity.type
_entity.pdbx_description
1 polymer ?
#
loop_
_entity_poly.entity_id
_entity_poly.type
_entity_poly.pdbx_seq_one_letter_code
_entity_poly.pdbx_strand_id
1 'polypeptide(L)'
;MEGRTEHKIIIADSRSMEEVSNESVHLVVTSPPYWQLKDYNNGRQIGFNDTYEEYINNLNLVWNECYRVLHSGCRLCINIGDQFARSVYYGRYKVIPIRTEIIKFCETIGFDYMGAIIWQKVTTCNTTGGASIMGSYPYPRNGIVKIDYEFILLFKKPGPPPKVNKMIKEKSKLSIEEWNEYFSGHWNFPGEKQDNHLAVFPEELPRRLI
;
A
#
# COMPACT_ATOMS: atom_id res chain seq x y z
N MET A 1 -30.32 -11.58 12.98
CA MET A 1 -30.15 -11.53 11.52
C MET A 1 -28.72 -11.08 11.26
N GLU A 2 -27.89 -11.96 10.70
CA GLU A 2 -26.59 -11.55 10.15
C GLU A 2 -26.85 -10.47 9.10
N GLY A 3 -26.14 -9.36 9.20
CA GLY A 3 -26.34 -8.22 8.30
C GLY A 3 -25.86 -8.61 6.91
N ARG A 4 -26.76 -8.59 5.92
CA ARG A 4 -26.39 -8.79 4.52
C ARG A 4 -25.47 -7.63 4.09
N THR A 5 -24.28 -7.95 3.60
CA THR A 5 -23.39 -6.98 2.95
C THR A 5 -23.59 -7.03 1.43
N GLU A 6 -23.33 -5.92 0.76
CA GLU A 6 -23.30 -5.83 -0.70
C GLU A 6 -21.87 -5.52 -1.12
N HIS A 7 -21.31 -6.33 -2.02
CA HIS A 7 -19.96 -6.16 -2.53
C HIS A 7 -20.04 -5.82 -4.02
N LYS A 8 -19.44 -4.69 -4.41
CA LYS A 8 -19.47 -4.18 -5.78
C LYS A 8 -18.05 -4.07 -6.32
N ILE A 9 -17.84 -4.59 -7.53
CA ILE A 9 -16.61 -4.40 -8.29
C ILE A 9 -16.92 -3.42 -9.43
N ILE A 10 -16.12 -2.36 -9.55
CA ILE A 10 -16.24 -1.35 -10.59
C ILE A 10 -15.01 -1.48 -11.50
N ILE A 11 -15.24 -1.69 -12.79
CA ILE A 11 -14.17 -1.73 -13.80
C ILE A 11 -14.08 -0.34 -14.41
N ALA A 12 -13.24 0.51 -13.83
CA ALA A 12 -13.02 1.89 -14.24
C ALA A 12 -11.56 2.32 -13.96
N ASP A 13 -11.22 3.54 -14.32
CA ASP A 13 -9.89 4.11 -14.09
C ASP A 13 -9.81 4.79 -12.73
N SER A 14 -8.99 4.28 -11.80
CA SER A 14 -8.87 4.84 -10.45
C SER A 14 -8.39 6.29 -10.39
N ARG A 15 -7.88 6.87 -11.49
CA ARG A 15 -7.58 8.31 -11.59
C ARG A 15 -8.84 9.18 -11.57
N SER A 16 -10.01 8.59 -11.82
CA SER A 16 -11.34 9.22 -11.73
C SER A 16 -12.36 8.22 -11.19
N MET A 17 -12.80 8.40 -9.95
CA MET A 17 -13.75 7.52 -9.25
C MET A 17 -15.16 8.14 -9.22
N GLU A 18 -15.67 8.62 -10.37
CA GLU A 18 -16.98 9.30 -10.47
C GLU A 18 -18.15 8.45 -9.98
N GLU A 19 -18.01 7.12 -10.04
CA GLU A 19 -18.99 6.15 -9.56
C GLU A 19 -19.08 6.07 -8.03
N VAL A 20 -18.14 6.71 -7.31
CA VAL A 20 -18.06 6.77 -5.86
C VAL A 20 -18.31 8.20 -5.39
N SER A 21 -19.34 8.37 -4.55
CA SER A 21 -19.71 9.68 -4.02
C SER A 21 -18.63 10.28 -3.12
N ASN A 22 -18.62 11.61 -3.01
CA ASN A 22 -17.78 12.29 -2.04
C ASN A 22 -18.14 11.82 -0.63
N GLU A 23 -17.14 11.65 0.22
CA GLU A 23 -17.31 11.30 1.63
C GLU A 23 -18.31 10.15 1.84
N SER A 24 -18.11 9.02 1.17
CA SER A 24 -18.93 7.82 1.30
C SER A 24 -18.14 6.57 1.71
N VAL A 25 -16.81 6.68 1.84
CA VAL A 25 -15.90 5.57 2.17
C VAL A 25 -15.33 5.75 3.58
N HIS A 26 -15.29 4.67 4.36
CA HIS A 26 -14.84 4.69 5.76
C HIS A 26 -13.38 4.24 5.95
N LEU A 27 -12.84 3.49 5.00
CA LEU A 27 -11.49 2.95 5.00
C LEU A 27 -11.09 2.66 3.55
N VAL A 28 -9.87 3.04 3.18
CA VAL A 28 -9.23 2.60 1.93
C VAL A 28 -8.02 1.75 2.29
N VAL A 29 -7.95 0.53 1.77
CA VAL A 29 -6.78 -0.35 1.84
C VAL A 29 -6.37 -0.68 0.41
N THR A 30 -5.13 -0.37 0.04
CA THR A 30 -4.67 -0.58 -1.34
C THR A 30 -3.16 -0.82 -1.43
N SER A 31 -2.72 -1.26 -2.60
CA SER A 31 -1.31 -1.29 -2.99
C SER A 31 -1.22 -0.76 -4.44
N PRO A 32 -0.45 0.31 -4.70
CA PRO A 32 -0.36 0.87 -6.04
C PRO A 32 0.38 -0.11 -6.98
N PRO A 33 0.10 -0.05 -8.30
CA PRO A 33 0.84 -0.85 -9.27
C PRO A 33 2.33 -0.45 -9.23
N TYR A 34 3.22 -1.43 -9.08
CA TYR A 34 4.66 -1.16 -8.98
C TYR A 34 5.23 -0.63 -10.31
N TRP A 35 5.97 0.47 -10.24
CA TRP A 35 6.59 1.12 -11.39
C TRP A 35 7.53 0.18 -12.16
N GLN A 36 7.29 0.00 -13.46
CA GLN A 36 8.11 -0.82 -14.36
C GLN A 36 8.27 -2.30 -13.95
N LEU A 37 7.46 -2.82 -13.02
CA LEU A 37 7.59 -4.20 -12.53
C LEU A 37 6.64 -5.18 -13.23
N LYS A 38 5.39 -4.78 -13.46
CA LYS A 38 4.32 -5.68 -13.93
C LYS A 38 3.57 -5.05 -15.10
N ASP A 39 3.47 -5.79 -16.19
CA ASP A 39 2.56 -5.51 -17.30
C ASP A 39 1.23 -6.23 -17.04
N TYR A 40 0.16 -5.46 -16.84
CA TYR A 40 -1.20 -5.97 -16.66
C TYR A 40 -1.93 -6.14 -18.01
N ASN A 41 -1.20 -6.07 -19.13
CA ASN A 41 -1.73 -6.11 -20.50
C ASN A 41 -2.81 -5.06 -20.77
N ASN A 42 -2.69 -3.90 -20.11
CA ASN A 42 -3.59 -2.78 -20.28
C ASN A 42 -2.76 -1.54 -20.60
N GLY A 43 -2.84 -1.04 -21.85
CA GLY A 43 -2.07 0.12 -22.30
C GLY A 43 -2.38 1.45 -21.59
N ARG A 44 -3.36 1.47 -20.67
CA ARG A 44 -3.68 2.62 -19.82
C ARG A 44 -3.30 2.44 -18.35
N GLN A 45 -2.64 1.32 -17.99
CA GLN A 45 -2.22 1.07 -16.62
C GLN A 45 -1.25 2.14 -16.11
N ILE A 46 -1.24 2.37 -14.80
CA ILE A 46 -0.25 3.22 -14.17
C ILE A 46 1.04 2.43 -13.98
N GLY A 47 2.17 3.01 -14.36
CA GLY A 47 3.52 2.59 -13.98
C GLY A 47 4.28 1.72 -14.97
N PHE A 48 3.64 0.94 -15.84
CA PHE A 48 4.36 0.21 -16.90
C PHE A 48 4.51 1.12 -18.12
N ASN A 49 5.72 1.22 -18.68
CA ASN A 49 6.12 2.20 -19.71
C ASN A 49 6.03 3.69 -19.34
N ASP A 50 5.47 4.04 -18.18
CA ASP A 50 5.55 5.41 -17.64
C ASP A 50 6.99 5.80 -17.30
N THR A 51 7.34 7.06 -17.52
CA THR A 51 8.45 7.69 -16.81
C THR A 51 8.16 7.72 -15.30
N TYR A 52 9.20 7.88 -14.48
CA TYR A 52 8.99 7.96 -13.03
C TYR A 52 8.07 9.13 -12.63
N GLU A 53 8.18 10.25 -13.33
CA GLU A 53 7.35 11.43 -13.10
C GLU A 53 5.88 11.19 -13.46
N GLU A 54 5.61 10.61 -14.64
CA GLU A 54 4.26 10.24 -15.05
C GLU A 54 3.62 9.24 -14.07
N TYR A 55 4.40 8.25 -13.62
CA TYR A 55 3.95 7.29 -12.62
C TYR A 55 3.50 7.98 -11.32
N ILE A 56 4.34 8.86 -10.77
CA ILE A 56 4.01 9.59 -9.53
C ILE A 56 2.80 10.52 -9.76
N ASN A 57 2.73 11.24 -10.88
CA ASN A 57 1.60 12.10 -11.19
C ASN A 57 0.29 11.32 -11.34
N ASN A 58 0.33 10.15 -11.99
CA ASN A 58 -0.81 9.26 -12.10
C ASN A 58 -1.27 8.75 -10.73
N LEU A 59 -0.36 8.38 -9.83
CA LEU A 59 -0.71 8.00 -8.45
C LEU A 59 -1.34 9.17 -7.67
N ASN A 60 -0.81 10.38 -7.85
CA ASN A 60 -1.33 11.58 -7.20
C ASN A 60 -2.80 11.87 -7.57
N LEU A 61 -3.21 11.57 -8.81
CA LEU A 61 -4.63 11.63 -9.21
C LEU A 61 -5.48 10.65 -8.40
N VAL A 62 -4.99 9.41 -8.18
CA VAL A 62 -5.69 8.41 -7.37
C VAL A 62 -5.77 8.85 -5.91
N TRP A 63 -4.72 9.43 -5.34
CA TRP A 63 -4.72 9.90 -3.96
C TRP A 63 -5.68 11.06 -3.72
N ASN A 64 -5.85 11.97 -4.69
CA ASN A 64 -6.89 12.99 -4.67
C ASN A 64 -8.29 12.36 -4.60
N GLU A 65 -8.55 11.35 -5.42
CA GLU A 65 -9.84 10.65 -5.42
C GLU A 65 -10.07 9.92 -4.09
N CYS A 66 -9.04 9.26 -3.54
CA CYS A 66 -9.11 8.66 -2.20
C CYS A 66 -9.46 9.71 -1.12
N TYR A 67 -8.87 10.91 -1.17
CA TYR A 67 -9.21 11.99 -0.23
C TYR A 67 -10.66 12.47 -0.39
N ARG A 68 -11.13 12.62 -1.64
CA ARG A 68 -12.50 13.05 -1.97
C ARG A 68 -13.55 12.07 -1.45
N VAL A 69 -13.37 10.76 -1.70
CA VAL A 69 -14.37 9.74 -1.36
C VAL A 69 -14.36 9.35 0.11
N LEU A 70 -13.24 9.56 0.83
CA LEU A 70 -13.12 9.18 2.23
C LEU A 70 -13.89 10.16 3.13
N HIS A 71 -14.61 9.65 4.12
CA HIS A 71 -15.17 10.47 5.19
C HIS A 71 -14.08 11.20 5.97
N SER A 72 -14.38 12.38 6.52
CA SER A 72 -13.55 12.98 7.56
C SER A 72 -13.36 12.03 8.74
N GLY A 73 -12.19 12.08 9.38
CA GLY A 73 -11.83 11.23 10.51
C GLY A 73 -11.47 9.78 10.16
N CYS A 74 -11.66 9.36 8.90
CA CYS A 74 -11.36 8.02 8.41
C CYS A 74 -9.94 7.90 7.83
N ARG A 75 -9.53 6.67 7.47
CA ARG A 75 -8.13 6.35 7.15
C ARG A 75 -7.91 5.77 5.75
N LEU A 76 -6.73 6.06 5.21
CA LEU A 76 -6.18 5.51 3.97
C LEU A 76 -4.91 4.72 4.33
N CYS A 77 -4.86 3.45 3.95
CA CYS A 77 -3.76 2.53 4.20
C CYS A 77 -3.17 2.07 2.86
N ILE A 78 -1.87 2.31 2.66
CA ILE A 78 -1.18 2.03 1.39
C ILE A 78 -0.02 1.07 1.64
N ASN A 79 -0.10 -0.16 1.13
CA ASN A 79 1.03 -1.09 1.08
C ASN A 79 1.95 -0.76 -0.10
N ILE A 80 3.21 -0.39 0.17
CA ILE A 80 4.19 -0.01 -0.83
C ILE A 80 5.61 -0.43 -0.43
N GLY A 81 6.34 -1.05 -1.37
CA GLY A 81 7.76 -1.31 -1.24
C GLY A 81 8.59 -0.24 -1.95
N ASP A 82 9.68 0.20 -1.33
CA ASP A 82 10.69 0.98 -2.03
C ASP A 82 11.40 0.07 -3.06
N GLN A 83 11.69 0.62 -4.25
CA GLN A 83 12.09 -0.19 -5.39
C GLN A 83 13.59 -0.11 -5.65
N PHE A 84 14.21 -1.26 -5.93
CA PHE A 84 15.59 -1.29 -6.44
C PHE A 84 15.63 -0.88 -7.91
N ALA A 85 16.26 0.26 -8.19
CA ALA A 85 16.64 0.65 -9.53
C ALA A 85 17.86 -0.17 -9.99
N ARG A 86 17.71 -0.88 -11.11
CA ARG A 86 18.82 -1.57 -11.78
C ARG A 86 19.75 -0.56 -12.45
N SER A 87 21.04 -0.86 -12.46
CA SER A 87 22.07 -0.01 -13.11
C SER A 87 21.80 0.26 -14.58
N VAL A 88 21.13 -0.66 -15.29
CA VAL A 88 20.78 -0.53 -16.72
C VAL A 88 19.95 0.73 -16.99
N TYR A 89 19.08 1.14 -16.07
CA TYR A 89 18.20 2.30 -16.26
C TYR A 89 18.74 3.60 -15.65
N TYR A 90 19.58 3.49 -14.61
CA TYR A 90 20.02 4.65 -13.81
C TYR A 90 21.53 4.88 -13.80
N GLY A 91 22.30 4.08 -14.53
CA GLY A 91 23.77 4.08 -14.51
C GLY A 91 24.40 3.61 -13.20
N ARG A 92 23.59 3.40 -12.15
CA ARG A 92 24.01 2.94 -10.82
C ARG A 92 22.87 2.20 -10.12
N TYR A 93 23.23 1.32 -9.18
CA TYR A 93 22.26 0.75 -8.25
C TYR A 93 21.84 1.80 -7.22
N LYS A 94 20.54 1.96 -7.03
CA LYS A 94 19.97 2.81 -5.99
C LYS A 94 18.60 2.28 -5.55
N VAL A 95 18.16 2.69 -4.37
CA VAL A 95 16.77 2.51 -3.94
C VAL A 95 15.98 3.74 -4.35
N ILE A 96 14.79 3.54 -4.92
CA ILE A 96 13.83 4.59 -5.23
C ILE A 96 12.82 4.64 -4.07
N PRO A 97 12.81 5.72 -3.27
CA PRO A 97 11.95 5.84 -2.12
C PRO A 97 10.54 6.28 -2.52
N ILE A 98 9.79 5.41 -3.23
CA ILE A 98 8.45 5.72 -3.76
C ILE A 98 7.52 6.18 -2.63
N ARG A 99 7.64 5.57 -1.44
CA ARG A 99 6.84 5.93 -0.26
C ARG A 99 6.96 7.41 0.10
N THR A 100 8.12 8.02 -0.11
CA THR A 100 8.36 9.41 0.29
C THR A 100 7.58 10.38 -0.59
N GLU A 101 7.45 10.10 -1.88
CA GLU A 101 6.65 10.91 -2.79
C GLU A 101 5.15 10.78 -2.47
N ILE A 102 4.68 9.57 -2.13
CA ILE A 102 3.31 9.34 -1.66
C ILE A 102 3.04 10.12 -0.37
N ILE A 103 3.91 10.02 0.64
CA ILE A 103 3.75 10.74 1.91
C ILE A 103 3.66 12.25 1.68
N LYS A 104 4.61 12.82 0.93
CA LYS A 104 4.63 14.27 0.64
C LYS A 104 3.34 14.72 -0.05
N PHE A 105 2.88 13.97 -1.04
CA PHE A 105 1.68 14.35 -1.78
C PHE A 105 0.42 14.24 -0.92
N CYS A 106 0.25 13.13 -0.19
CA CYS A 106 -0.89 12.94 0.71
C CYS A 106 -0.98 14.04 1.77
N GLU A 107 0.15 14.43 2.36
CA GLU A 107 0.23 15.59 3.28
C GLU A 107 -0.18 16.89 2.59
N THR A 108 0.29 17.13 1.36
CA THR A 108 -0.02 18.33 0.58
C THR A 108 -1.51 18.49 0.29
N ILE A 109 -2.21 17.39 0.00
CA ILE A 109 -3.67 17.41 -0.26
C ILE A 109 -4.53 17.40 1.02
N GLY A 110 -3.89 17.30 2.19
CA GLY A 110 -4.54 17.49 3.49
C GLY A 110 -4.80 16.22 4.29
N PHE A 111 -4.15 15.09 3.99
CA PHE A 111 -4.10 13.96 4.92
C PHE A 111 -3.06 14.21 6.02
N ASP A 112 -3.33 13.72 7.24
CA ASP A 112 -2.32 13.58 8.29
C ASP A 112 -1.62 12.22 8.16
N TYR A 113 -0.29 12.21 8.05
CA TYR A 113 0.52 10.99 8.13
C TYR A 113 0.60 10.51 9.58
N MET A 114 0.09 9.31 9.81
CA MET A 114 0.00 8.70 11.14
C MET A 114 1.18 7.77 11.44
N GLY A 115 2.13 7.63 10.51
CA GLY A 115 3.22 6.67 10.59
C GLY A 115 3.06 5.52 9.59
N ALA A 116 3.92 4.52 9.72
CA ALA A 116 3.90 3.33 8.88
C ALA A 116 4.16 2.08 9.71
N ILE A 117 3.55 0.98 9.28
CA ILE A 117 3.87 -0.36 9.76
C ILE A 117 4.90 -0.96 8.80
N ILE A 118 5.96 -1.54 9.34
CA ILE A 118 6.94 -2.30 8.56
C ILE A 118 6.45 -3.74 8.49
N TRP A 119 6.00 -4.16 7.32
CA TRP A 119 5.64 -5.55 7.07
C TRP A 119 6.86 -6.29 6.57
N GLN A 120 7.47 -7.09 7.43
CA GLN A 120 8.58 -7.98 7.06
C GLN A 120 8.01 -9.28 6.51
N LYS A 121 8.33 -9.58 5.24
CA LYS A 121 7.89 -10.80 4.57
C LYS A 121 8.74 -11.95 5.09
N VAL A 122 8.14 -12.85 5.88
CA VAL A 122 8.83 -14.06 6.33
C VAL A 122 9.13 -14.93 5.11
N THR A 123 10.37 -14.89 4.62
CA THR A 123 10.78 -15.64 3.42
C THR A 123 11.06 -17.10 3.79
N THR A 124 10.06 -17.98 3.63
CA THR A 124 10.28 -19.44 3.66
C THR A 124 10.69 -20.01 2.29
N CYS A 125 10.78 -19.19 1.24
CA CYS A 125 11.08 -19.65 -0.12
C CYS A 125 12.05 -18.71 -0.84
N ASN A 126 12.98 -19.31 -1.60
CA ASN A 126 13.85 -18.65 -2.56
C ASN A 126 13.02 -17.84 -3.57
N THR A 127 12.81 -16.55 -3.30
CA THR A 127 12.11 -15.66 -4.23
C THR A 127 13.05 -15.32 -5.38
N THR A 128 12.57 -15.48 -6.61
CA THR A 128 13.27 -15.23 -7.89
C THR A 128 13.54 -13.73 -8.17
N GLY A 129 13.73 -12.89 -7.14
CA GLY A 129 13.92 -11.47 -7.37
C GLY A 129 14.34 -10.58 -6.19
N GLY A 130 14.66 -11.12 -5.01
CA GLY A 130 14.97 -10.26 -3.84
C GLY A 130 15.84 -10.88 -2.76
N ALA A 131 16.59 -11.94 -3.05
CA ALA A 131 17.21 -12.76 -2.01
C ALA A 131 18.74 -12.70 -1.91
N SER A 132 19.44 -12.03 -2.84
CA SER A 132 20.91 -11.91 -2.79
C SER A 132 21.33 -10.55 -2.23
N ILE A 133 22.19 -10.56 -1.20
CA ILE A 133 22.87 -9.35 -0.73
C ILE A 133 23.71 -8.83 -1.88
N MET A 134 23.38 -7.64 -2.37
CA MET A 134 24.09 -7.01 -3.48
C MET A 134 25.36 -6.35 -2.97
N GLY A 135 26.51 -6.67 -3.55
CA GLY A 135 27.80 -6.10 -3.15
C GLY A 135 28.94 -7.10 -3.31
N SER A 136 30.16 -6.64 -3.02
CA SER A 136 31.33 -7.51 -2.98
C SER A 136 31.31 -8.34 -1.70
N TYR A 137 31.34 -9.67 -1.83
CA TYR A 137 31.54 -10.61 -0.72
C TYR A 137 32.83 -11.41 -1.01
N PRO A 138 33.70 -11.67 0.00
CA PRO A 138 33.57 -11.38 1.43
C PRO A 138 34.06 -9.99 1.86
N TYR A 139 34.46 -9.11 0.93
CA TYR A 139 35.04 -7.79 1.23
C TYR A 139 34.10 -6.64 0.83
N PRO A 140 33.03 -6.36 1.61
CA PRO A 140 32.01 -5.38 1.23
C PRO A 140 32.50 -3.95 1.48
N ARG A 141 32.67 -3.17 0.42
CA ARG A 141 32.83 -1.71 0.52
C ARG A 141 31.54 -0.93 0.20
N ASN A 142 30.68 -1.48 -0.65
CA ASN A 142 29.49 -0.81 -1.18
C ASN A 142 28.27 -1.76 -1.25
N GLY A 143 28.07 -2.59 -0.22
CA GLY A 143 26.92 -3.50 -0.16
C GLY A 143 25.61 -2.74 0.02
N ILE A 144 24.54 -3.20 -0.64
CA ILE A 144 23.19 -2.66 -0.47
C ILE A 144 22.39 -3.62 0.42
N VAL A 145 21.70 -3.06 1.42
CA VAL A 145 20.87 -3.82 2.35
C VAL A 145 19.78 -4.55 1.58
N LYS A 146 19.57 -5.83 1.91
CA LYS A 146 18.44 -6.61 1.41
C LYS A 146 17.15 -6.00 1.97
N ILE A 147 16.24 -5.59 1.09
CA ILE A 147 14.90 -5.13 1.47
C ILE A 147 13.98 -6.35 1.43
N ASP A 148 13.69 -6.90 2.61
CA ASP A 148 12.75 -8.02 2.84
C ASP A 148 11.42 -7.56 3.44
N TYR A 149 11.16 -6.25 3.39
CA TYR A 149 9.98 -5.63 3.98
C TYR A 149 9.31 -4.66 3.00
N GLU A 150 8.04 -4.39 3.26
CA GLU A 150 7.26 -3.31 2.66
C GLU A 150 6.70 -2.39 3.75
N PHE A 151 6.30 -1.19 3.35
CA PHE A 151 5.68 -0.23 4.24
C PHE A 151 4.16 -0.24 4.04
N ILE A 152 3.42 -0.28 5.13
CA ILE A 152 2.00 0.05 5.14
C ILE A 152 1.88 1.46 5.69
N LEU A 153 1.75 2.42 4.79
CA LEU A 153 1.60 3.83 5.14
C LEU A 153 0.19 4.07 5.68
N LEU A 154 0.09 4.79 6.79
CA LEU A 154 -1.18 5.12 7.44
C LEU A 154 -1.44 6.62 7.33
N PHE A 155 -2.54 7.00 6.69
CA PHE A 155 -3.00 8.37 6.57
C PHE A 155 -4.39 8.53 7.20
N LYS A 156 -4.67 9.70 7.75
CA LYS A 156 -5.98 10.06 8.30
C LYS A 156 -6.48 11.33 7.63
N LYS A 157 -7.73 11.33 7.15
CA LYS A 157 -8.38 12.57 6.70
C LYS A 157 -8.83 13.35 7.94
N PRO A 158 -8.40 14.61 8.14
CA PRO A 158 -8.81 15.40 9.29
C PRO A 158 -10.33 15.62 9.36
N GLY A 159 -10.82 15.97 10.55
CA GLY A 159 -12.21 16.28 10.82
C GLY A 159 -12.97 15.21 11.63
N PRO A 160 -14.25 15.47 11.93
CA PRO A 160 -15.05 14.59 12.77
C PRO A 160 -15.40 13.28 12.05
N PRO A 161 -15.21 12.12 12.69
CA PRO A 161 -15.59 10.84 12.11
C PRO A 161 -17.12 10.67 12.09
N PRO A 162 -17.67 9.86 11.16
CA PRO A 162 -19.07 9.45 11.19
C PRO A 162 -19.46 8.81 12.52
N LYS A 163 -20.69 9.03 12.96
CA LYS A 163 -21.21 8.42 14.20
C LYS A 163 -21.44 6.93 13.99
N VAL A 164 -20.84 6.10 14.84
CA VAL A 164 -21.01 4.64 14.80
C VAL A 164 -22.08 4.19 15.79
N ASN A 165 -23.00 3.33 15.35
CA ASN A 165 -24.03 2.73 16.20
C ASN A 165 -23.38 1.84 17.28
N LYS A 166 -23.90 1.87 18.51
CA LYS A 166 -23.41 1.06 19.64
C LYS A 166 -23.33 -0.44 19.32
N MET A 167 -24.29 -0.99 18.57
CA MET A 167 -24.26 -2.40 18.16
C MET A 167 -23.11 -2.71 17.20
N ILE A 168 -22.81 -1.81 16.25
CA ILE A 168 -21.67 -1.97 15.34
C ILE A 168 -20.38 -1.89 16.14
N LYS A 169 -20.27 -0.90 17.03
CA LYS A 169 -19.11 -0.73 17.92
C LYS A 169 -18.82 -1.99 18.74
N GLU A 170 -19.86 -2.65 19.27
CA GLU A 170 -19.68 -3.89 20.04
C GLU A 170 -19.21 -5.07 19.17
N LYS A 171 -19.69 -5.15 17.92
CA LYS A 171 -19.26 -6.17 16.95
C LYS A 171 -17.83 -5.97 16.44
N SER A 172 -17.30 -4.75 16.52
CA SER A 172 -15.92 -4.41 16.13
C SER A 172 -14.92 -4.48 17.28
N LYS A 173 -15.28 -5.13 18.40
CA LYS A 173 -14.41 -5.23 19.57
C LYS A 173 -13.24 -6.17 19.28
N LEU A 174 -12.03 -5.67 19.50
CA LEU A 174 -10.81 -6.47 19.52
C LEU A 174 -10.53 -6.97 20.93
N SER A 175 -9.94 -8.16 21.02
CA SER A 175 -9.26 -8.65 22.22
C SER A 175 -8.00 -7.82 22.52
N ILE A 176 -7.45 -7.96 23.73
CA ILE A 176 -6.20 -7.27 24.11
C ILE A 176 -5.03 -7.80 23.28
N GLU A 177 -5.04 -9.10 23.00
CA GLU A 177 -4.06 -9.80 22.18
C GLU A 177 -4.06 -9.27 20.74
N GLU A 178 -5.23 -9.21 20.11
CA GLU A 178 -5.40 -8.63 18.76
C GLU A 178 -5.00 -7.16 18.73
N TRP A 179 -5.37 -6.38 19.75
CA TRP A 179 -4.98 -4.98 19.84
C TRP A 179 -3.46 -4.82 19.85
N ASN A 180 -2.77 -5.57 20.71
CA ASN A 180 -1.31 -5.51 20.79
C ASN A 180 -0.62 -6.03 19.52
N GLU A 181 -1.22 -7.02 18.86
CA GLU A 181 -0.70 -7.57 17.61
C GLU A 181 -0.87 -6.58 16.44
N TYR A 182 -2.07 -6.00 16.28
CA TYR A 182 -2.41 -5.19 15.11
C TYR A 182 -1.84 -3.77 15.23
N PHE A 183 -1.75 -3.21 16.44
CA PHE A 183 -1.18 -1.88 16.68
C PHE A 183 0.35 -1.92 16.91
N SER A 184 1.02 -3.01 16.54
CA SER A 184 2.48 -3.09 16.47
C SER A 184 3.02 -2.42 15.20
N GLY A 185 4.14 -1.70 15.33
CA GLY A 185 4.84 -1.08 14.18
C GLY A 185 5.56 -2.06 13.26
N HIS A 186 5.65 -3.35 13.65
CA HIS A 186 6.26 -4.40 12.84
C HIS A 186 5.33 -5.59 12.74
N TRP A 187 5.01 -5.99 11.51
CA TRP A 187 4.20 -7.17 11.21
C TRP A 187 5.05 -8.24 10.52
N ASN A 188 4.97 -9.47 11.01
CA ASN A 188 5.79 -10.59 10.56
C ASN A 188 4.88 -11.75 10.12
N PHE A 189 4.52 -11.77 8.83
CA PHE A 189 3.79 -12.86 8.21
C PHE A 189 4.26 -13.06 6.76
N PRO A 190 4.18 -14.30 6.21
CA PRO A 190 4.67 -14.59 4.86
C PRO A 190 3.88 -13.83 3.79
N GLY A 191 4.51 -13.60 2.64
CA GLY A 191 3.80 -13.13 1.45
C GLY A 191 3.00 -14.24 0.77
N GLU A 192 2.13 -13.87 -0.17
CA GLU A 192 1.36 -14.82 -0.98
C GLU A 192 2.10 -15.30 -2.23
N LYS A 193 1.73 -16.49 -2.70
CA LYS A 193 2.20 -17.01 -3.99
C LYS A 193 1.48 -16.32 -5.14
N GLN A 194 2.23 -15.98 -6.18
CA GLN A 194 1.70 -15.33 -7.40
C GLN A 194 1.09 -16.38 -8.33
N ASP A 195 -0.08 -16.93 -7.98
CA ASP A 195 -0.74 -17.96 -8.80
C ASP A 195 -1.65 -17.33 -9.87
N ASN A 196 -2.58 -16.44 -9.48
CA ASN A 196 -3.58 -15.85 -10.39
C ASN A 196 -3.39 -14.35 -10.69
N HIS A 197 -2.83 -13.58 -9.74
CA HIS A 197 -2.62 -12.14 -9.88
C HIS A 197 -1.14 -11.78 -9.68
N LEU A 198 -0.65 -10.84 -10.50
CA LEU A 198 0.78 -10.54 -10.62
C LEU A 198 1.39 -9.86 -9.38
N ALA A 199 0.57 -9.17 -8.59
CA ALA A 199 0.97 -8.51 -7.35
C ALA A 199 -0.06 -8.83 -6.27
N VAL A 200 0.33 -9.63 -5.28
CA VAL A 200 -0.55 -10.08 -4.20
C VAL A 200 0.10 -9.81 -2.86
N PHE A 201 -0.70 -9.29 -1.94
CA PHE A 201 -0.45 -9.35 -0.51
C PHE A 201 -1.44 -10.36 0.10
N PRO A 202 -1.08 -11.05 1.20
CA PRO A 202 -1.95 -12.02 1.87
C PRO A 202 -3.20 -11.33 2.42
N GLU A 203 -4.29 -12.09 2.51
CA GLU A 203 -5.55 -11.64 3.13
C GLU A 203 -5.34 -11.16 4.57
N GLU A 204 -4.31 -11.66 5.24
CA GLU A 204 -3.90 -11.23 6.57
C GLU A 204 -3.65 -9.71 6.66
N LEU A 205 -3.08 -9.09 5.61
CA LEU A 205 -2.79 -7.66 5.59
C LEU A 205 -4.07 -6.82 5.65
N PRO A 206 -5.04 -6.94 4.72
CA PRO A 206 -6.29 -6.21 4.81
C PRO A 206 -7.12 -6.64 6.03
N ARG A 207 -7.07 -7.92 6.44
CA ARG A 207 -7.80 -8.40 7.63
C ARG A 207 -7.39 -7.67 8.91
N ARG A 208 -6.11 -7.34 9.09
CA ARG A 208 -5.64 -6.56 10.24
C ARG A 208 -5.98 -5.07 10.15
N LEU A 209 -6.15 -4.55 8.93
CA LEU A 209 -6.44 -3.13 8.69
C LEU A 209 -7.93 -2.79 8.77
N ILE A 210 -8.81 -3.77 8.48
CA ILE A 210 -10.28 -3.68 8.55
C ILE A 210 -10.74 -3.91 9.99
#